data_AF-A0A226E962-F1
#
_entry.id   AF-A0A226E962-F1
#
_cell.length_a   1.000
_cell.length_b   1.000
_cell.length_c   1.000
_cell.angle_alpha   90.00
_cell.angle_beta   90.00
_cell.angle_gamma   90.00
#
_symmetry.space_group_name_H-M   'P 1'
#
loop_
_entity.id
_entity.type
_entity.pdbx_description
1 polymer ?
#
loop_
_entity_poly.entity_id
_entity_poly.type
_entity_poly.pdbx_seq_one_letter_code
_entity_poly.pdbx_strand_id
1 'polypeptide(L)'
;MFSQFTFGALSGYFSILRMIHHIPPNIWNIETNKFEMNPNPNKIRWAFSNLNVTIFFGLVPAYMLLFNRERLTSSQVIFLALQLIVAVHSVPLFIKAYTDGFSLCLAMNTYLRLENYLRENEILAKKYAPLLWYRDPVGLIFNGVATSLLSFIVSLPILFCIADVDPLYFIMPSIPTNCCSTMGYFVTRLSLCLIILAEIVSNIGLAHLTLIMLTLSAKDCISSVKFYRQPNPDLGTFSVLRTNLVGRKMIRTPDKLCELSNLDLYVVMMVQCRLVRQYTDTASMFIMGPGFVIDVIANYVVIKLHGKIPLLLYLAIALLAILVPVIIMGVLPQAGKSNTYSINLLQHWRGSNPTRWRRKKVRSLRPLGFWVGPLFLIKRQTLSILVNVILDCTANSVLLS
;
A
#
# COMPACT_ATOMS: atom_id res chain seq x y z
N MET A 1 -8.07 -11.97 -9.90
CA MET A 1 -6.97 -12.94 -9.66
C MET A 1 -5.78 -12.30 -8.96
N PHE A 2 -5.54 -10.99 -9.15
CA PHE A 2 -4.61 -10.22 -8.31
C PHE A 2 -4.93 -10.39 -6.82
N SER A 3 -6.22 -10.37 -6.44
CA SER A 3 -6.71 -10.66 -5.10
C SER A 3 -6.11 -11.92 -4.45
N GLN A 4 -6.28 -13.12 -5.00
CA GLN A 4 -5.90 -14.36 -4.31
C GLN A 4 -4.39 -14.47 -4.05
N PHE A 5 -3.53 -14.06 -4.99
CA PHE A 5 -2.09 -14.13 -4.80
C PHE A 5 -1.62 -13.07 -3.80
N THR A 6 -2.10 -11.83 -3.94
CA THR A 6 -1.70 -10.76 -3.03
C THR A 6 -2.34 -10.92 -1.65
N PHE A 7 -3.53 -11.52 -1.55
CA PHE A 7 -4.15 -11.94 -0.29
C PHE A 7 -3.45 -13.14 0.34
N GLY A 8 -2.89 -14.06 -0.45
CA GLY A 8 -1.99 -15.11 0.03
C GLY A 8 -0.69 -14.54 0.60
N ALA A 9 -0.06 -13.58 -0.10
CA ALA A 9 1.13 -12.89 0.38
C ALA A 9 0.84 -12.05 1.63
N LEU A 10 -0.28 -11.30 1.65
CA LEU A 10 -0.77 -10.58 2.84
C LEU A 10 -1.10 -11.55 3.98
N SER A 11 -1.70 -12.70 3.70
CA SER A 11 -2.00 -13.72 4.70
C SER A 11 -0.72 -14.28 5.31
N GLY A 12 0.30 -14.61 4.51
CA GLY A 12 1.60 -15.04 5.00
C GLY A 12 2.28 -13.95 5.83
N TYR A 13 2.22 -12.71 5.35
CA TYR A 13 2.72 -11.55 6.06
C TYR A 13 2.01 -11.29 7.39
N PHE A 14 0.67 -11.35 7.42
CA PHE A 14 -0.13 -11.26 8.63
C PHE A 14 0.12 -12.43 9.58
N SER A 15 0.41 -13.63 9.05
CA SER A 15 0.79 -14.77 9.87
C SER A 15 2.14 -14.56 10.55
N ILE A 16 3.11 -13.98 9.84
CA ILE A 16 4.42 -13.57 10.38
C ILE A 16 4.22 -12.47 11.43
N LEU A 17 3.45 -11.42 11.13
CA LEU A 17 3.14 -10.36 12.10
C LEU A 17 2.41 -10.90 13.34
N ARG A 18 1.50 -11.86 13.15
CA ARG A 18 0.80 -12.57 14.24
C ARG A 18 1.78 -13.36 15.11
N MET A 19 2.80 -14.01 14.52
CA MET A 19 3.88 -14.68 15.26
C MET A 19 4.74 -13.68 16.05
N ILE A 20 4.97 -12.48 15.52
CA ILE A 20 5.69 -11.38 16.19
C ILE A 20 4.74 -10.60 17.14
N HIS A 21 3.52 -11.10 17.35
CA HIS A 21 2.49 -10.51 18.20
C HIS A 21 1.99 -9.11 17.83
N HIS A 22 2.29 -8.60 16.64
CA HIS A 22 1.61 -7.43 16.08
C HIS A 22 0.41 -7.91 15.28
N ILE A 23 -0.76 -7.96 15.91
CA ILE A 23 -1.99 -8.27 15.19
C ILE A 23 -2.57 -6.94 14.68
N PRO A 24 -2.50 -6.65 13.37
CA PRO A 24 -3.21 -5.50 12.83
C PRO A 24 -4.72 -5.69 13.07
N PRO A 25 -5.48 -4.59 13.22
CA PRO A 25 -6.90 -4.68 13.50
C PRO A 25 -7.67 -5.48 12.46
N ASN A 26 -7.17 -5.52 11.22
CA ASN A 26 -7.74 -6.23 10.09
C ASN A 26 -6.93 -7.49 9.78
N ILE A 27 -7.56 -8.65 9.90
CA ILE A 27 -6.94 -9.95 9.65
C ILE A 27 -7.66 -10.64 8.50
N TRP A 28 -6.89 -11.29 7.63
CA TRP A 28 -7.45 -12.24 6.68
C TRP A 28 -7.82 -13.54 7.41
N ASN A 29 -9.11 -13.83 7.50
CA ASN A 29 -9.60 -15.09 8.02
C ASN A 29 -9.59 -16.13 6.88
N ILE A 30 -8.71 -17.12 7.00
CA ILE A 30 -8.52 -18.19 6.01
C ILE A 30 -9.77 -19.07 5.91
N GLU A 31 -10.43 -19.36 7.04
CA GLU A 31 -11.61 -20.23 7.09
C GLU A 31 -12.82 -19.59 6.41
N THR A 32 -13.03 -18.29 6.64
CA THR A 32 -14.16 -17.56 6.06
C THR A 32 -13.83 -16.91 4.72
N ASN A 33 -12.54 -16.90 4.32
CA ASN A 33 -12.01 -16.26 3.13
C ASN A 33 -12.43 -14.77 3.04
N LYS A 34 -12.39 -14.09 4.20
CA LYS A 34 -12.83 -12.70 4.38
C LYS A 34 -11.86 -11.93 5.27
N PHE A 35 -11.84 -10.62 5.08
CA PHE A 35 -11.25 -9.69 6.02
C PHE A 35 -12.16 -9.51 7.22
N GLU A 36 -11.65 -9.79 8.40
CA GLU A 36 -12.37 -9.62 9.65
C GLU A 36 -11.59 -8.65 10.52
N MET A 37 -12.31 -7.72 11.13
CA MET A 37 -11.74 -6.94 12.21
C MET A 37 -11.75 -7.82 13.45
N ASN A 38 -10.63 -7.91 14.16
CA ASN A 38 -10.62 -8.59 15.45
C ASN A 38 -11.70 -7.94 16.35
N PRO A 39 -12.71 -8.67 16.86
CA PRO A 39 -13.82 -8.09 17.61
C PRO A 39 -13.37 -7.51 18.97
N ASN A 40 -12.29 -8.02 19.52
CA ASN A 40 -11.60 -7.48 20.68
C ASN A 40 -10.14 -7.22 20.31
N PRO A 41 -9.85 -6.18 19.52
CA PRO A 41 -8.47 -5.78 19.35
C PRO A 41 -7.98 -5.40 20.75
N ASN A 42 -6.89 -6.01 21.22
CA ASN A 42 -6.35 -5.65 22.53
C ASN A 42 -5.85 -4.20 22.44
N LYS A 43 -6.76 -3.24 22.71
CA LYS A 43 -6.57 -1.81 22.49
C LYS A 43 -5.35 -1.30 23.23
N ILE A 44 -5.13 -1.84 24.42
CA ILE A 44 -3.98 -1.56 25.28
C ILE A 44 -2.70 -2.02 24.58
N ARG A 45 -2.64 -3.26 24.10
CA ARG A 45 -1.46 -3.80 23.41
C ARG A 45 -1.15 -3.06 22.10
N TRP A 46 -2.17 -2.75 21.31
CA TRP A 46 -2.01 -1.99 20.07
C TRP A 46 -1.57 -0.56 20.34
N ALA A 47 -2.15 0.10 21.36
CA ALA A 47 -1.70 1.41 21.82
C ALA A 47 -0.24 1.37 22.30
N PHE A 48 0.19 0.35 23.05
CA PHE A 48 1.57 0.22 23.49
C PHE A 48 2.58 -0.02 22.36
N SER A 49 2.22 -0.82 21.34
CA SER A 49 3.03 -0.94 20.11
C SER A 49 3.21 0.43 19.45
N ASN A 50 2.13 1.18 19.24
CA ASN A 50 2.22 2.50 18.63
C ASN A 50 2.90 3.55 19.53
N LEU A 51 2.77 3.41 20.85
CA LEU A 51 3.45 4.24 21.83
C LEU A 51 4.95 4.02 21.73
N ASN A 52 5.40 2.78 21.57
CA ASN A 52 6.82 2.47 21.33
C ASN A 52 7.31 3.14 20.04
N VAL A 53 6.54 3.12 18.94
CA VAL A 53 6.90 3.89 17.73
C VAL A 53 7.04 5.37 18.04
N THR A 54 6.04 5.94 18.69
CA THR A 54 5.98 7.39 18.94
C THR A 54 7.12 7.84 19.86
N ILE A 55 7.42 7.04 20.89
CA ILE A 55 8.50 7.33 21.84
C ILE A 55 9.86 7.14 21.17
N PHE A 56 10.12 5.97 20.57
CA PHE A 56 11.45 5.65 20.04
C PHE A 56 11.79 6.38 18.75
N PHE A 57 10.82 6.70 17.90
CA PHE A 57 11.08 7.41 16.64
C PHE A 57 10.68 8.88 16.66
N GLY A 58 9.78 9.26 17.55
CA GLY A 58 9.39 10.66 17.72
C GLY A 58 10.20 11.34 18.81
N LEU A 59 9.98 10.91 20.06
CA LEU A 59 10.52 11.61 21.23
C LEU A 59 12.04 11.47 21.36
N VAL A 60 12.61 10.29 21.14
CA VAL A 60 14.07 10.09 21.24
C VAL A 60 14.82 10.89 20.18
N PRO A 61 14.46 10.84 18.88
CA PRO A 61 15.13 11.68 17.88
C PRO A 61 14.91 13.17 18.10
N ALA A 62 13.70 13.59 18.48
CA ALA A 62 13.43 14.99 18.82
C ALA A 62 14.29 15.46 20.01
N TYR A 63 14.40 14.65 21.07
CA TYR A 63 15.25 14.94 22.22
C TYR A 63 16.73 15.06 21.81
N MET A 64 17.24 14.11 21.02
CA MET A 64 18.63 14.14 20.55
C MET A 64 18.90 15.38 19.68
N LEU A 65 17.97 15.74 18.80
CA LEU A 65 18.08 16.92 17.94
C LEU A 65 17.99 18.24 18.72
N LEU A 66 17.20 18.30 19.79
CA LEU A 66 17.01 19.51 20.60
C LEU A 66 18.14 19.73 21.60
N PHE A 67 18.58 18.68 22.28
CA PHE A 67 19.48 18.80 23.44
C PHE A 67 20.92 18.39 23.17
N ASN A 68 21.19 17.62 22.09
CA ASN A 68 22.53 17.12 21.80
C ASN A 68 23.08 17.58 20.42
N ARG A 69 22.47 18.58 19.80
CA ARG A 69 22.80 19.02 18.42
C ARG A 69 24.28 19.28 18.18
N GLU A 70 24.97 19.91 19.12
CA GLU A 70 26.39 20.27 19.00
C GLU A 70 27.32 19.06 18.97
N ARG A 71 26.87 17.92 19.50
CA ARG A 71 27.63 16.66 19.53
C ARG A 71 27.32 15.76 18.33
N LEU A 72 26.31 16.10 17.54
CA LEU A 72 25.87 15.31 16.41
C LEU A 72 26.58 15.77 15.13
N THR A 73 27.18 14.82 14.42
CA THR A 73 27.67 15.03 13.06
C THR A 73 26.49 15.29 12.10
N SER A 74 26.77 15.92 10.95
CA SER A 74 25.74 16.25 9.97
C SER A 74 24.95 15.02 9.48
N SER A 75 25.60 13.86 9.35
CA SER A 75 24.93 12.61 8.97
C SER A 75 23.96 12.12 10.06
N GLN A 76 24.31 12.27 11.34
CA GLN A 76 23.43 11.92 12.47
C GLN A 76 22.20 12.81 12.52
N VAL A 77 22.38 14.11 12.30
CA VAL A 77 21.27 15.06 12.25
C VAL A 77 20.29 14.68 11.13
N ILE A 78 20.79 14.35 9.94
CA ILE A 78 19.95 13.92 8.81
C ILE A 78 19.21 12.63 9.14
N PHE A 79 19.89 11.64 9.72
CA PHE A 79 19.27 10.36 10.08
C PHE A 79 18.17 10.51 11.14
N LEU A 80 18.43 11.27 12.22
CA LEU A 80 17.44 11.54 13.26
C LEU A 80 16.25 12.34 12.73
N ALA A 81 16.49 13.29 11.82
CA ALA A 81 15.42 14.02 11.15
C ALA A 81 14.54 13.09 10.29
N LEU A 82 15.14 12.15 9.56
CA LEU A 82 14.41 11.12 8.80
C LEU A 82 13.56 10.23 9.73
N GLN A 83 14.11 9.81 10.87
CA GLN A 83 13.35 9.03 11.87
C GLN A 83 12.16 9.82 12.41
N LEU A 84 12.36 11.08 12.75
CA LEU A 84 11.30 11.97 13.24
C LEU A 84 10.20 12.15 12.18
N ILE A 85 10.58 12.34 10.91
CA ILE A 85 9.63 12.40 9.79
C ILE A 85 8.84 11.09 9.74
N VAL A 86 9.49 9.92 9.75
CA VAL A 86 8.80 8.63 9.72
C VAL A 86 7.82 8.48 10.90
N ALA A 87 8.22 8.89 12.11
CA ALA A 87 7.37 8.83 13.30
C ALA A 87 6.13 9.72 13.19
N VAL A 88 6.31 10.98 12.79
CA VAL A 88 5.22 11.94 12.63
C VAL A 88 4.22 11.46 11.58
N HIS A 89 4.68 10.71 10.58
CA HIS A 89 3.84 10.21 9.50
C HIS A 89 3.18 8.86 9.81
N SER A 90 3.78 8.03 10.68
CA SER A 90 3.20 6.73 11.05
C SER A 90 2.02 6.88 12.01
N VAL A 91 2.08 7.80 12.99
CA VAL A 91 1.02 8.00 14.00
C VAL A 91 -0.37 8.28 13.40
N PRO A 92 -0.53 9.23 12.44
CA PRO A 92 -1.83 9.45 11.80
C PRO A 92 -2.32 8.23 11.01
N LEU A 93 -1.42 7.49 10.35
CA LEU A 93 -1.78 6.26 9.63
C LEU A 93 -2.28 5.17 10.58
N PHE A 94 -1.71 5.07 11.78
CA PHE A 94 -2.20 4.16 12.81
C PHE A 94 -3.59 4.53 13.29
N ILE A 95 -3.78 5.79 13.69
CA ILE A 95 -5.09 6.28 14.14
C ILE A 95 -6.13 6.02 13.05
N LYS A 96 -5.78 6.24 11.79
CA LYS A 96 -6.64 5.96 10.64
C LYS A 96 -6.91 4.49 10.42
N ALA A 97 -5.90 3.62 10.48
CA ALA A 97 -6.10 2.18 10.35
C ALA A 97 -6.99 1.61 11.46
N TYR A 98 -6.91 2.17 12.67
CA TYR A 98 -7.75 1.78 13.79
C TYR A 98 -9.20 2.28 13.66
N THR A 99 -9.36 3.58 13.37
CA THR A 99 -10.69 4.21 13.26
C THR A 99 -11.46 3.73 12.03
N ASP A 100 -10.78 3.57 10.90
CA ASP A 100 -11.39 3.20 9.62
C ASP A 100 -11.26 1.69 9.30
N GLY A 101 -10.67 0.90 10.21
CA GLY A 101 -10.36 -0.52 9.99
C GLY A 101 -11.56 -1.38 9.61
N PHE A 102 -12.69 -1.19 10.31
CA PHE A 102 -13.95 -1.88 10.00
C PHE A 102 -14.46 -1.55 8.59
N SER A 103 -14.49 -0.25 8.24
CA SER A 103 -14.90 0.23 6.92
C SER A 103 -14.01 -0.33 5.83
N LEU A 104 -12.70 -0.42 6.08
CA LEU A 104 -11.73 -1.02 5.17
C LEU A 104 -11.98 -2.52 4.96
N CYS A 105 -12.22 -3.29 6.04
CA CYS A 105 -12.59 -4.70 5.95
C CYS A 105 -13.89 -4.92 5.15
N LEU A 106 -14.91 -4.13 5.45
CA LEU A 106 -16.20 -4.20 4.75
C LEU A 106 -16.02 -3.94 3.25
N ALA A 107 -15.22 -2.93 2.90
CA ALA A 107 -14.97 -2.59 1.51
C ALA A 107 -14.13 -3.65 0.79
N MET A 108 -13.05 -4.14 1.40
CA MET A 108 -12.25 -5.26 0.87
C MET A 108 -13.12 -6.49 0.61
N ASN A 109 -13.98 -6.87 1.55
CA ASN A 109 -14.90 -7.97 1.38
C ASN A 109 -15.92 -7.72 0.25
N THR A 110 -16.37 -6.48 0.09
CA THR A 110 -17.28 -6.13 -1.01
C THR A 110 -16.58 -6.20 -2.35
N TYR A 111 -15.32 -5.76 -2.46
CA TYR A 111 -14.51 -5.95 -3.67
C TYR A 111 -14.31 -7.42 -4.01
N LEU A 112 -14.02 -8.25 -3.00
CA LEU A 112 -13.88 -9.69 -3.17
C LEU A 112 -15.17 -10.34 -3.68
N ARG A 113 -16.32 -9.98 -3.09
CA ARG A 113 -17.62 -10.45 -3.56
C ARG A 113 -17.91 -9.98 -4.99
N LEU A 114 -17.62 -8.72 -5.29
CA LEU A 114 -17.80 -8.16 -6.63
C LEU A 114 -16.92 -8.89 -7.66
N GLU A 115 -15.66 -9.15 -7.34
CA GLU A 115 -14.76 -9.89 -8.21
C GLU A 115 -15.24 -11.33 -8.43
N ASN A 116 -15.64 -12.02 -7.35
CA ASN A 116 -16.20 -13.36 -7.44
C ASN A 116 -17.47 -13.38 -8.29
N TYR A 117 -18.35 -12.39 -8.12
CA TYR A 117 -19.54 -12.24 -8.96
C TYR A 117 -19.19 -12.06 -10.44
N LEU A 118 -18.26 -11.16 -10.76
CA LEU A 118 -17.79 -10.95 -12.13
C LEU A 118 -17.15 -12.22 -12.72
N ARG A 119 -16.49 -13.02 -11.87
CA ARG A 119 -15.88 -14.30 -12.25
C ARG A 119 -16.93 -15.38 -12.53
N GLU A 120 -17.89 -15.57 -11.62
CA GLU A 120 -18.94 -16.59 -11.72
C GLU A 120 -19.88 -16.35 -12.91
N ASN A 121 -20.05 -15.10 -13.34
CA ASN A 121 -20.90 -14.76 -14.48
C ASN A 121 -20.17 -14.76 -15.83
N GLU A 122 -18.95 -15.32 -15.88
CA GLU A 122 -18.10 -15.36 -17.09
C GLU A 122 -17.85 -13.98 -17.73
N ILE A 123 -18.09 -12.90 -16.98
CA ILE A 123 -17.89 -11.52 -17.44
C ILE A 123 -16.40 -11.26 -17.72
N LEU A 124 -15.53 -11.99 -17.04
CA LEU A 124 -14.11 -12.05 -17.30
C LEU A 124 -13.82 -13.09 -18.41
N ALA A 125 -14.03 -12.66 -19.66
CA ALA A 125 -14.08 -13.46 -20.90
C ALA A 125 -12.85 -14.33 -21.28
N LYS A 126 -11.81 -14.46 -20.44
CA LYS A 126 -10.65 -15.32 -20.79
C LYS A 126 -10.86 -16.74 -20.28
N LYS A 127 -11.27 -17.66 -21.16
CA LYS A 127 -11.20 -19.13 -20.95
C LYS A 127 -9.83 -19.49 -20.39
N TYR A 128 -9.83 -20.17 -19.23
CA TYR A 128 -8.73 -20.23 -18.28
C TYR A 128 -7.80 -21.42 -18.57
N ALA A 129 -6.50 -21.18 -18.80
CA ALA A 129 -5.45 -22.17 -18.55
C ALA A 129 -5.04 -22.11 -17.05
N PRO A 130 -4.82 -23.24 -16.36
CA PRO A 130 -4.85 -23.33 -14.88
C PRO A 130 -3.66 -22.72 -14.11
N LEU A 131 -2.63 -22.17 -14.76
CA LEU A 131 -1.43 -21.71 -14.04
C LEU A 131 -1.53 -20.22 -13.63
N LEU A 132 -1.56 -19.99 -12.30
CA LEU A 132 -1.70 -18.68 -11.63
C LEU A 132 -0.59 -17.65 -11.99
N TRP A 133 0.58 -18.10 -12.42
CA TRP A 133 1.83 -17.33 -12.43
C TRP A 133 2.03 -16.55 -13.74
N TYR A 134 1.33 -16.92 -14.81
CA TYR A 134 1.50 -16.35 -16.16
C TYR A 134 0.62 -15.11 -16.43
N ARG A 135 -0.17 -14.65 -15.45
CA ARG A 135 -1.36 -13.81 -15.71
C ARG A 135 -1.20 -12.32 -15.45
N ASP A 136 -0.26 -11.93 -14.60
CA ASP A 136 0.07 -10.52 -14.36
C ASP A 136 1.55 -10.42 -13.96
N PRO A 137 2.47 -10.45 -14.95
CA PRO A 137 3.89 -10.37 -14.66
C PRO A 137 4.22 -9.07 -13.93
N VAL A 138 3.46 -7.99 -14.13
CA VAL A 138 3.66 -6.71 -13.44
C VAL A 138 3.29 -6.83 -11.97
N GLY A 139 2.12 -7.41 -11.65
CA GLY A 139 1.71 -7.68 -10.27
C GLY A 139 2.63 -8.67 -9.55
N LEU A 140 3.13 -9.69 -10.25
CA LEU A 140 4.08 -10.66 -9.72
C LEU A 140 5.45 -10.01 -9.43
N ILE A 141 6.01 -9.30 -10.41
CA ILE A 141 7.26 -8.55 -10.25
C ILE A 141 7.10 -7.54 -9.12
N PHE A 142 5.98 -6.81 -9.08
CA PHE A 142 5.70 -5.85 -8.03
C PHE A 142 5.64 -6.52 -6.65
N ASN A 143 4.91 -7.63 -6.50
CA ASN A 143 4.82 -8.33 -5.23
C ASN A 143 6.18 -8.92 -4.84
N GLY A 144 6.92 -9.52 -5.77
CA GLY A 144 8.27 -10.03 -5.55
C GLY A 144 9.25 -8.93 -5.14
N VAL A 145 9.17 -7.75 -5.76
CA VAL A 145 9.96 -6.56 -5.41
C VAL A 145 9.54 -6.04 -4.03
N ALA A 146 8.24 -5.96 -3.74
CA ALA A 146 7.75 -5.50 -2.44
C ALA A 146 8.11 -6.47 -1.30
N THR A 147 7.97 -7.78 -1.50
CA THR A 147 8.34 -8.79 -0.49
C THR A 147 9.84 -8.89 -0.32
N SER A 148 10.63 -8.93 -1.40
CA SER A 148 12.09 -8.88 -1.30
C SER A 148 12.56 -7.60 -0.63
N LEU A 149 11.86 -6.48 -0.81
CA LEU A 149 12.17 -5.25 -0.09
C LEU A 149 11.86 -5.33 1.40
N LEU A 150 10.67 -5.82 1.76
CA LEU A 150 10.33 -6.00 3.17
C LEU A 150 11.32 -6.97 3.82
N SER A 151 11.72 -8.03 3.12
CA SER A 151 12.79 -8.94 3.55
C SER A 151 14.16 -8.27 3.63
N PHE A 152 14.52 -7.39 2.70
CA PHE A 152 15.79 -6.66 2.68
C PHE A 152 15.87 -5.63 3.79
N ILE A 153 14.78 -4.88 4.04
CA ILE A 153 14.65 -4.02 5.20
C ILE A 153 14.85 -4.90 6.43
N VAL A 154 14.13 -6.03 6.57
CA VAL A 154 14.28 -6.96 7.71
C VAL A 154 15.71 -7.49 7.90
N SER A 155 16.45 -7.78 6.82
CA SER A 155 17.80 -8.33 6.89
C SER A 155 18.89 -7.26 7.04
N LEU A 156 18.58 -5.98 6.79
CA LEU A 156 19.56 -4.91 6.78
C LEU A 156 20.29 -4.73 8.12
N PRO A 157 19.62 -4.73 9.29
CA PRO A 157 20.33 -4.59 10.56
C PRO A 157 21.13 -5.84 10.93
N ILE A 158 20.72 -7.02 10.47
CA ILE A 158 21.51 -8.25 10.63
C ILE A 158 22.81 -8.12 9.85
N LEU A 159 22.75 -7.64 8.60
CA LEU A 159 23.92 -7.33 7.78
C LEU A 159 24.80 -6.26 8.40
N PHE A 160 24.23 -5.22 9.01
CA PHE A 160 24.98 -4.20 9.73
C PHE A 160 25.69 -4.75 10.97
N CYS A 161 25.01 -5.60 11.75
CA CYS A 161 25.63 -6.29 12.88
C CYS A 161 26.76 -7.23 12.44
N ILE A 162 26.61 -7.97 11.34
CA ILE A 162 27.66 -8.85 10.80
C ILE A 162 28.88 -8.05 10.32
N ALA A 163 28.65 -6.84 9.82
CA ALA A 163 29.69 -6.00 9.26
C ALA A 163 30.35 -5.05 10.27
N ASP A 164 30.05 -5.21 11.57
CA ASP A 164 30.46 -4.30 12.65
C ASP A 164 30.11 -2.83 12.37
N VAL A 165 29.12 -2.57 11.52
CA VAL A 165 28.57 -1.24 11.28
C VAL A 165 27.46 -1.05 12.29
N ASP A 166 27.75 -0.45 13.42
CA ASP A 166 26.73 -0.23 14.45
C ASP A 166 25.83 0.97 14.06
N PRO A 167 24.60 0.74 13.55
CA PRO A 167 23.75 1.82 13.07
C PRO A 167 23.22 2.67 14.23
N LEU A 168 23.30 2.15 15.46
CA LEU A 168 22.90 2.84 16.68
C LEU A 168 24.09 3.49 17.38
N TYR A 169 25.32 3.36 16.86
CA TYR A 169 26.50 4.06 17.38
C TYR A 169 26.23 5.57 17.50
N PHE A 170 25.37 6.07 16.63
CA PHE A 170 24.96 7.45 16.58
C PHE A 170 23.98 7.89 17.66
N ILE A 171 23.25 6.97 18.29
CA ILE A 171 22.19 7.24 19.28
C ILE A 171 22.62 6.79 20.67
N MET A 172 23.35 5.68 20.75
CA MET A 172 23.82 5.08 21.99
C MET A 172 25.33 5.26 22.14
N PRO A 173 25.80 5.57 23.36
CA PRO A 173 27.22 5.82 23.63
C PRO A 173 28.11 4.63 23.30
N SER A 174 29.40 4.90 23.12
CA SER A 174 30.43 3.90 22.82
C SER A 174 30.33 2.67 23.74
N ILE A 175 30.50 1.49 23.15
CA ILE A 175 30.34 0.21 23.83
C ILE A 175 31.25 0.18 25.07
N PRO A 176 30.70 -0.06 26.27
CA PRO A 176 31.51 -0.16 27.48
C PRO A 176 32.47 -1.36 27.39
N THR A 177 33.69 -1.18 27.89
CA THR A 177 34.79 -2.17 27.83
C THR A 177 34.54 -3.42 28.67
N ASN A 178 33.56 -3.39 29.57
CA ASN A 178 33.27 -4.50 30.46
C ASN A 178 32.45 -5.58 29.74
N CYS A 179 32.97 -6.81 29.65
CA CYS A 179 32.40 -7.91 28.85
C CYS A 179 30.89 -8.16 29.07
N CYS A 180 30.43 -8.21 30.33
CA CYS A 180 29.00 -8.36 30.63
C CYS A 180 28.15 -7.18 30.14
N SER A 181 28.68 -5.96 30.22
CA SER A 181 27.98 -4.76 29.72
C SER A 181 27.98 -4.68 28.20
N THR A 182 29.01 -5.21 27.53
CA THR A 182 29.11 -5.29 26.07
C THR A 182 28.00 -6.18 25.48
N MET A 183 27.79 -7.36 26.08
CA MET A 183 26.75 -8.29 25.61
C MET A 183 25.34 -7.75 25.84
N GLY A 184 25.08 -7.11 26.98
CA GLY A 184 23.82 -6.39 27.23
C GLY A 184 23.60 -5.27 26.21
N TYR A 185 24.61 -4.43 25.95
CA TYR A 185 24.53 -3.36 24.95
C TYR A 185 24.25 -3.90 23.54
N PHE A 186 24.92 -4.98 23.14
CA PHE A 186 24.72 -5.61 21.85
C PHE A 186 23.29 -6.13 21.68
N VAL A 187 22.78 -6.88 22.67
CA VAL A 187 21.40 -7.41 22.64
C VAL A 187 20.39 -6.26 22.59
N THR A 188 20.62 -5.18 23.33
CA THR A 188 19.72 -4.01 23.35
C THR A 188 19.74 -3.27 22.01
N ARG A 189 20.91 -3.08 21.41
CA ARG A 189 21.09 -2.47 20.08
C ARG A 189 20.41 -3.30 18.98
N LEU A 190 20.65 -4.61 18.98
CA LEU A 190 20.03 -5.53 18.03
C LEU A 190 18.50 -5.54 18.18
N SER A 191 18.00 -5.61 19.42
CA SER A 191 16.57 -5.60 19.70
C SER A 191 15.90 -4.30 19.27
N LEU A 192 16.53 -3.15 19.52
CA LEU A 192 16.03 -1.84 19.07
C LEU A 192 16.00 -1.76 17.55
N CYS A 193 17.06 -2.21 16.87
CA CYS A 193 17.06 -2.28 15.41
C CYS A 193 15.94 -3.16 14.88
N LEU A 194 15.78 -4.37 15.43
CA LEU A 194 14.75 -5.31 14.99
C LEU A 194 13.33 -4.79 15.24
N ILE A 195 13.08 -4.15 16.39
CA ILE A 195 11.79 -3.51 16.70
C ILE A 195 11.52 -2.37 15.71
N ILE A 196 12.48 -1.46 15.54
CA ILE A 196 12.39 -0.33 14.62
C ILE A 196 12.01 -0.80 13.22
N LEU A 197 12.69 -1.84 12.78
CA LEU A 197 12.55 -2.40 11.46
C LEU A 197 11.25 -3.15 11.26
N ALA A 198 10.88 -3.99 12.23
CA ALA A 198 9.61 -4.70 12.24
C ALA A 198 8.45 -3.70 12.15
N GLU A 199 8.58 -2.53 12.78
CA GLU A 199 7.52 -1.53 12.79
C GLU A 199 7.48 -0.68 11.51
N ILE A 200 8.64 -0.32 10.93
CA ILE A 200 8.70 0.29 9.59
C ILE A 200 8.08 -0.65 8.55
N VAL A 201 8.50 -1.91 8.56
CA VAL A 201 8.03 -2.97 7.65
C VAL A 201 6.55 -3.19 7.84
N SER A 202 6.10 -3.43 9.08
CA SER A 202 4.69 -3.64 9.46
C SER A 202 3.78 -2.54 8.92
N ASN A 203 4.16 -1.27 9.10
CA ASN A 203 3.19 -0.20 8.97
C ASN A 203 3.25 0.52 7.64
N ILE A 204 4.46 0.84 7.17
CA ILE A 204 4.63 1.44 5.84
C ILE A 204 4.36 0.38 4.79
N GLY A 205 4.87 -0.84 4.97
CA GLY A 205 4.62 -1.96 4.08
C GLY A 205 3.14 -2.29 3.97
N LEU A 206 2.42 -2.42 5.10
CA LEU A 206 1.00 -2.74 5.07
C LEU A 206 0.14 -1.62 4.46
N ALA A 207 0.41 -0.36 4.80
CA ALA A 207 -0.32 0.78 4.23
C ALA A 207 -0.11 0.87 2.71
N HIS A 208 1.14 0.69 2.24
CA HIS A 208 1.46 0.66 0.81
C HIS A 208 0.78 -0.51 0.11
N LEU A 209 0.95 -1.73 0.63
CA LEU A 209 0.34 -2.93 0.05
C LEU A 209 -1.18 -2.78 -0.02
N THR A 210 -1.81 -2.24 1.02
CA THR A 210 -3.26 -1.99 1.05
C THR A 210 -3.68 -0.97 -0.02
N LEU A 211 -2.96 0.16 -0.13
CA LEU A 211 -3.23 1.19 -1.14
C LEU A 211 -3.08 0.62 -2.56
N ILE A 212 -2.03 -0.13 -2.81
CA ILE A 212 -1.74 -0.76 -4.10
C ILE A 212 -2.81 -1.78 -4.45
N MET A 213 -3.20 -2.59 -3.47
CA MET A 213 -4.28 -3.56 -3.59
C MET A 213 -5.60 -2.94 -3.99
N LEU A 214 -5.97 -1.87 -3.31
CA LEU A 214 -7.16 -1.10 -3.63
C LEU A 214 -7.10 -0.50 -5.03
N THR A 215 -5.94 0.05 -5.39
CA THR A 215 -5.74 0.73 -6.68
C THR A 215 -5.87 -0.24 -7.85
N LEU A 216 -5.22 -1.40 -7.75
CA LEU A 216 -5.24 -2.43 -8.78
C LEU A 216 -6.60 -3.13 -8.86
N SER A 217 -7.21 -3.45 -7.71
CA SER A 217 -8.55 -4.07 -7.68
C SER A 217 -9.61 -3.13 -8.27
N ALA A 218 -9.57 -1.83 -7.92
CA ALA A 218 -10.49 -0.85 -8.48
C ALA A 218 -10.34 -0.73 -10.00
N LYS A 219 -9.10 -0.69 -10.51
CA LYS A 219 -8.82 -0.65 -11.95
C LYS A 219 -9.41 -1.87 -12.67
N ASP A 220 -9.16 -3.08 -12.15
CA ASP A 220 -9.61 -4.32 -12.79
C ASP A 220 -11.14 -4.39 -12.82
N CYS A 221 -11.81 -4.02 -11.73
CA CYS A 221 -13.26 -3.91 -11.67
C CYS A 221 -13.81 -2.87 -12.67
N ILE A 222 -13.22 -1.68 -12.78
CA ILE A 222 -13.67 -0.67 -13.76
C ILE A 222 -13.44 -1.13 -15.20
N SER A 223 -12.30 -1.77 -15.47
CA SER A 223 -11.94 -2.21 -16.81
C SER A 223 -12.87 -3.33 -17.31
N SER A 224 -13.23 -4.27 -16.43
CA SER A 224 -14.16 -5.36 -16.76
C SER A 224 -15.58 -4.84 -17.05
N VAL A 225 -16.05 -3.80 -16.34
CA VAL A 225 -17.32 -3.13 -16.64
C VAL A 225 -17.29 -2.46 -18.03
N LYS A 226 -16.12 -1.98 -18.49
CA LYS A 226 -15.97 -1.32 -19.80
C LYS A 226 -16.06 -2.30 -20.98
N PHE A 227 -15.52 -3.52 -20.84
CA PHE A 227 -15.45 -4.48 -21.94
C PHE A 227 -16.80 -5.14 -22.29
N TYR A 228 -17.82 -5.01 -21.44
CA TYR A 228 -19.14 -5.61 -21.65
C TYR A 228 -20.07 -4.86 -22.62
N ARG A 229 -19.52 -3.96 -23.45
CA ARG A 229 -20.34 -3.10 -24.31
C ARG A 229 -19.75 -2.81 -25.68
N GLN A 230 -19.24 -3.83 -26.34
CA GLN A 230 -19.72 -3.99 -27.72
C GLN A 230 -21.00 -4.81 -27.61
N PRO A 231 -22.17 -4.28 -28.01
CA PRO A 231 -23.38 -5.09 -28.05
C PRO A 231 -23.09 -6.21 -29.03
N ASN A 232 -22.81 -7.41 -28.51
CA ASN A 232 -22.82 -8.59 -29.34
C ASN A 232 -24.30 -8.86 -29.63
N PRO A 233 -24.79 -8.65 -30.85
CA PRO A 233 -26.21 -8.81 -31.18
C PRO A 233 -26.73 -10.22 -30.86
N ASP A 234 -25.83 -11.19 -30.70
CA ASP A 234 -26.14 -12.60 -30.46
C ASP A 234 -26.44 -12.96 -29.00
N LEU A 235 -26.42 -12.00 -28.05
CA LEU A 235 -26.65 -12.31 -26.63
C LEU A 235 -28.11 -12.65 -26.28
N GLY A 236 -29.07 -12.42 -27.18
CA GLY A 236 -30.47 -12.82 -27.01
C GLY A 236 -30.64 -14.35 -26.89
N THR A 237 -29.71 -15.12 -27.42
CA THR A 237 -29.75 -16.60 -27.42
C THR A 237 -29.18 -17.18 -26.11
N PHE A 238 -28.29 -16.46 -25.42
CA PHE A 238 -27.65 -16.95 -24.19
C PHE A 238 -28.57 -16.90 -22.95
N SER A 239 -29.54 -15.98 -22.89
CA SER A 239 -30.49 -15.93 -21.77
C SER A 239 -31.42 -17.14 -21.73
N VAL A 240 -31.71 -17.75 -22.89
CA VAL A 240 -32.58 -18.94 -23.01
C VAL A 240 -31.83 -20.22 -22.63
N LEU A 241 -30.52 -20.29 -22.86
CA LEU A 241 -29.70 -21.43 -22.43
C LEU A 241 -29.48 -21.46 -20.91
N ARG A 242 -29.40 -20.28 -20.27
CA ARG A 242 -29.20 -20.18 -18.82
C ARG A 242 -30.39 -20.72 -18.02
N THR A 243 -31.62 -20.57 -18.51
CA THR A 243 -32.81 -21.10 -17.84
C THR A 243 -32.87 -22.63 -17.82
N ASN A 244 -32.22 -23.32 -18.76
CA ASN A 244 -32.28 -24.77 -18.88
C ASN A 244 -31.23 -25.51 -18.02
N LEU A 245 -30.17 -24.82 -17.56
CA LEU A 245 -29.09 -25.41 -16.75
C LEU A 245 -29.34 -25.31 -15.22
N VAL A 246 -30.35 -24.57 -14.77
CA VAL A 246 -30.64 -24.29 -13.34
C VAL A 246 -31.61 -25.32 -12.73
N GLY A 247 -31.60 -26.56 -13.22
CA GLY A 247 -32.37 -27.68 -12.63
C GLY A 247 -31.77 -28.24 -11.33
N ARG A 248 -30.55 -27.86 -10.94
CA ARG A 248 -29.95 -28.25 -9.66
C ARG A 248 -30.25 -27.20 -8.59
N LYS A 249 -31.17 -27.53 -7.68
CA LYS A 249 -31.44 -26.82 -6.41
C LYS A 249 -30.18 -26.78 -5.53
N MET A 250 -29.26 -25.88 -5.83
CA MET A 250 -28.29 -25.42 -4.83
C MET A 250 -29.01 -24.33 -4.03
N ILE A 251 -29.24 -24.56 -2.74
CA ILE A 251 -29.72 -23.55 -1.79
C ILE A 251 -28.56 -22.57 -1.59
N ARG A 252 -28.29 -21.73 -2.59
CA ARG A 252 -27.43 -20.56 -2.45
C ARG A 252 -28.33 -19.44 -1.92
N THR A 253 -27.88 -18.80 -0.85
CA THR A 253 -28.46 -17.53 -0.42
C THR A 253 -28.50 -16.59 -1.63
N PRO A 254 -29.62 -15.91 -1.90
CA PRO A 254 -29.75 -15.06 -3.09
C PRO A 254 -28.72 -13.94 -2.98
N ASP A 255 -27.67 -14.04 -3.80
CA ASP A 255 -26.59 -13.07 -3.79
C ASP A 255 -27.14 -11.80 -4.44
N LYS A 256 -27.47 -10.80 -3.61
CA LYS A 256 -28.17 -9.56 -4.02
C LYS A 256 -27.45 -8.79 -5.13
N LEU A 257 -26.20 -9.11 -5.42
CA LEU A 257 -25.40 -8.55 -6.51
C LEU A 257 -25.87 -9.02 -7.89
N CYS A 258 -26.49 -10.20 -7.99
CA CYS A 258 -26.90 -10.81 -9.27
C CYS A 258 -27.99 -10.04 -10.02
N GLU A 259 -28.79 -9.25 -9.30
CA GLU A 259 -29.90 -8.50 -9.87
C GLU A 259 -29.54 -7.04 -10.19
N LEU A 260 -28.32 -6.61 -9.87
CA LEU A 260 -27.91 -5.22 -10.02
C LEU A 260 -27.56 -4.90 -11.48
N SER A 261 -28.06 -3.78 -11.99
CA SER A 261 -27.63 -3.29 -13.29
C SER A 261 -26.16 -2.84 -13.24
N ASN A 262 -25.46 -2.79 -14.38
CA ASN A 262 -24.08 -2.27 -14.45
C ASN A 262 -23.94 -0.85 -13.85
N LEU A 263 -25.02 -0.05 -13.91
CA LEU A 263 -25.06 1.26 -13.30
C LEU A 263 -25.10 1.17 -11.77
N ASP A 264 -25.85 0.21 -11.24
CA ASP A 264 -25.91 -0.06 -9.80
C ASP A 264 -24.60 -0.66 -9.30
N LEU A 265 -23.98 -1.55 -10.08
CA LEU A 265 -22.67 -2.11 -9.80
C LEU A 265 -21.60 -1.02 -9.70
N TYR A 266 -21.63 -0.05 -10.61
CA TYR A 266 -20.74 1.11 -10.56
C TYR A 266 -21.06 2.04 -9.38
N VAL A 267 -22.33 2.19 -8.99
CA VAL A 267 -22.69 2.90 -7.75
C VAL A 267 -22.12 2.20 -6.54
N VAL A 268 -22.25 0.87 -6.46
CA VAL A 268 -21.66 0.07 -5.37
C VAL A 268 -20.16 0.29 -5.35
N MET A 269 -19.47 0.15 -6.48
CA MET A 269 -18.04 0.40 -6.57
C MET A 269 -17.66 1.83 -6.19
N MET A 270 -18.46 2.83 -6.56
CA MET A 270 -18.23 4.21 -6.15
C MET A 270 -18.38 4.43 -4.66
N VAL A 271 -19.43 3.87 -4.06
CA VAL A 271 -19.66 3.96 -2.61
C VAL A 271 -18.51 3.28 -1.88
N GLN A 272 -18.08 2.10 -2.33
CA GLN A 272 -16.95 1.38 -1.75
C GLN A 272 -15.63 2.12 -1.93
N CYS A 273 -15.34 2.63 -3.13
CA CYS A 273 -14.21 3.53 -3.36
C CYS A 273 -14.30 4.70 -2.38
N ARG A 274 -15.45 5.36 -2.22
CA ARG A 274 -15.61 6.53 -1.35
C ARG A 274 -15.43 6.23 0.14
N LEU A 275 -15.89 5.08 0.61
CA LEU A 275 -15.67 4.62 1.99
C LEU A 275 -14.18 4.41 2.28
N VAL A 276 -13.49 3.76 1.34
CA VAL A 276 -12.05 3.52 1.46
C VAL A 276 -11.23 4.77 1.13
N ARG A 277 -11.83 5.70 0.40
CA ARG A 277 -11.16 6.88 -0.13
C ARG A 277 -10.56 7.74 0.96
N GLN A 278 -11.23 7.91 2.10
CA GLN A 278 -10.67 8.69 3.20
C GLN A 278 -9.35 8.07 3.69
N TYR A 279 -9.32 6.75 3.85
CA TYR A 279 -8.09 6.04 4.21
C TYR A 279 -7.03 6.14 3.11
N THR A 280 -7.39 5.90 1.84
CA THR A 280 -6.40 5.94 0.73
C THR A 280 -5.90 7.33 0.41
N ASP A 281 -6.72 8.36 0.57
CA ASP A 281 -6.34 9.74 0.29
C ASP A 281 -5.37 10.22 1.39
N THR A 282 -5.64 9.85 2.64
CA THR A 282 -4.70 10.09 3.74
C THR A 282 -3.42 9.28 3.54
N ALA A 283 -3.53 7.97 3.31
CA ALA A 283 -2.37 7.11 3.08
C ALA A 283 -1.51 7.60 1.92
N SER A 284 -2.10 7.93 0.78
CA SER A 284 -1.36 8.44 -0.38
C SER A 284 -0.68 9.77 -0.11
N MET A 285 -1.27 10.68 0.68
CA MET A 285 -0.61 11.92 1.11
C MET A 285 0.64 11.62 1.95
N PHE A 286 0.51 10.72 2.94
CA PHE A 286 1.60 10.29 3.81
C PHE A 286 2.65 9.43 3.10
N ILE A 287 2.30 8.83 1.96
CA ILE A 287 3.23 8.04 1.14
C ILE A 287 3.97 8.95 0.15
N MET A 288 3.23 9.80 -0.57
CA MET A 288 3.82 10.63 -1.62
C MET A 288 4.70 11.74 -1.06
N GLY A 289 4.29 12.42 0.02
CA GLY A 289 5.06 13.54 0.58
C GLY A 289 6.42 13.09 1.13
N PRO A 290 6.47 12.28 2.20
CA PRO A 290 7.70 11.69 2.71
C PRO A 290 8.46 10.85 1.70
N GLY A 291 7.75 10.04 0.89
CA GLY A 291 8.40 9.21 -0.13
C GLY A 291 9.20 10.06 -1.11
N PHE A 292 8.66 11.21 -1.54
CA PHE A 292 9.38 12.19 -2.36
C PHE A 292 10.62 12.74 -1.64
N VAL A 293 10.49 13.16 -0.38
CA VAL A 293 11.62 13.71 0.39
C VAL A 293 12.71 12.67 0.60
N ILE A 294 12.32 11.45 0.98
CA ILE A 294 13.22 10.31 1.17
C ILE A 294 13.96 10.00 -0.13
N ASP A 295 13.27 10.01 -1.28
CA ASP A 295 13.89 9.73 -2.58
C ASP A 295 14.93 10.80 -2.96
N VAL A 296 14.61 12.08 -2.79
CA VAL A 296 15.57 13.17 -3.04
C VAL A 296 16.79 13.04 -2.13
N ILE A 297 16.59 12.79 -0.83
CA ILE A 297 17.69 12.61 0.13
C ILE A 297 18.51 11.36 -0.18
N ALA A 298 17.86 10.24 -0.49
CA ALA A 298 18.54 8.99 -0.81
C ALA A 298 19.40 9.15 -2.07
N ASN A 299 18.87 9.77 -3.13
CA ASN A 299 19.63 10.08 -4.34
C ASN A 299 20.82 11.01 -4.05
N TYR A 300 20.61 12.06 -3.25
CA TYR A 300 21.70 12.95 -2.81
C TYR A 300 22.80 12.20 -2.07
N VAL A 301 22.43 11.35 -1.10
CA VAL A 301 23.37 10.53 -0.33
C VAL A 301 24.15 9.58 -1.23
N VAL A 302 23.48 8.89 -2.14
CA VAL A 302 24.13 7.99 -3.11
C VAL A 302 25.16 8.74 -3.95
N ILE A 303 24.85 9.95 -4.42
CA ILE A 303 25.78 10.71 -5.26
C ILE A 303 26.94 11.29 -4.44
N LYS A 304 26.66 12.01 -3.35
CA LYS A 304 27.67 12.79 -2.61
C LYS A 304 28.50 11.99 -1.62
N LEU A 305 27.96 10.87 -1.15
CA LEU A 305 28.61 10.04 -0.13
C LEU A 305 29.15 8.72 -0.70
N HIS A 306 29.21 8.59 -2.03
CA HIS A 306 29.92 7.51 -2.70
C HIS A 306 31.39 7.46 -2.24
N GLY A 307 31.83 6.29 -1.78
CA GLY A 307 33.17 6.06 -1.24
C GLY A 307 33.42 6.64 0.16
N LYS A 308 32.48 7.37 0.76
CA LYS A 308 32.59 7.93 2.12
C LYS A 308 31.85 7.11 3.18
N ILE A 309 30.87 6.32 2.77
CA ILE A 309 30.05 5.47 3.65
C ILE A 309 30.47 4.01 3.47
N PRO A 310 30.38 3.17 4.53
CA PRO A 310 30.52 1.73 4.40
C PRO A 310 29.67 1.14 3.26
N LEU A 311 30.27 0.25 2.47
CA LEU A 311 29.69 -0.29 1.24
C LEU A 311 28.27 -0.85 1.43
N LEU A 312 28.02 -1.55 2.55
CA LEU A 312 26.71 -2.14 2.84
C LEU A 312 25.62 -1.10 3.07
N LEU A 313 25.93 -0.02 3.79
CA LEU A 313 24.99 1.08 4.01
C LEU A 313 24.77 1.85 2.70
N TYR A 314 25.81 2.03 1.90
CA TYR A 314 25.68 2.59 0.56
C TYR A 314 24.74 1.76 -0.34
N LEU A 315 24.93 0.43 -0.38
CA LEU A 315 24.09 -0.47 -1.17
C LEU A 315 22.62 -0.41 -0.71
N ALA A 316 22.38 -0.32 0.59
CA ALA A 316 21.04 -0.19 1.15
C ALA A 316 20.33 1.08 0.68
N ILE A 317 21.02 2.21 0.73
CA ILE A 317 20.47 3.51 0.33
C ILE A 317 20.28 3.56 -1.19
N ALA A 318 21.21 2.98 -1.97
CA ALA A 318 21.09 2.84 -3.42
C ALA A 318 19.87 1.98 -3.81
N LEU A 319 19.63 0.87 -3.13
CA LEU A 319 18.43 0.05 -3.34
C LEU A 319 17.15 0.82 -3.02
N LEU A 320 17.14 1.60 -1.94
CA LEU A 320 16.02 2.46 -1.59
C LEU A 320 15.75 3.52 -2.67
N ALA A 321 16.80 4.19 -3.16
CA ALA A 321 16.74 5.21 -4.21
C ALA A 321 16.25 4.65 -5.56
N ILE A 322 16.52 3.39 -5.87
CA ILE A 322 15.99 2.74 -7.09
C ILE A 322 14.53 2.33 -6.88
N LEU A 323 14.21 1.80 -5.70
CA LEU A 323 12.92 1.23 -5.43
C LEU A 323 11.79 2.28 -5.44
N VAL A 324 11.98 3.38 -4.72
CA VAL A 324 10.91 4.38 -4.54
C VAL A 324 10.38 4.84 -5.92
N PRO A 325 11.23 5.20 -6.89
CA PRO A 325 10.82 5.45 -8.27
C PRO A 325 10.11 4.28 -8.95
N VAL A 326 10.57 3.03 -8.76
CA VAL A 326 9.92 1.84 -9.36
C VAL A 326 8.50 1.67 -8.83
N ILE A 327 8.28 1.84 -7.53
CA ILE A 327 6.94 1.78 -6.94
C ILE A 327 6.08 2.92 -7.49
N ILE A 328 6.60 4.14 -7.54
CA ILE A 328 5.88 5.31 -8.07
C ILE A 328 5.50 5.08 -9.55
N MET A 329 6.45 4.64 -10.37
CA MET A 329 6.24 4.32 -11.78
C MET A 329 5.27 3.14 -11.98
N GLY A 330 5.19 2.21 -11.03
CA GLY A 330 4.22 1.12 -11.06
C GLY A 330 2.81 1.56 -10.70
N VAL A 331 2.66 2.31 -9.60
CA VAL A 331 1.35 2.57 -8.95
C VAL A 331 0.64 3.76 -9.57
N LEU A 332 1.32 4.89 -9.78
CA LEU A 332 0.69 6.13 -10.25
C LEU A 332 0.05 5.96 -11.64
N PRO A 333 0.68 5.30 -12.62
CA PRO A 333 0.04 5.09 -13.93
C PRO A 333 -1.21 4.24 -13.86
N GLN A 334 -1.27 3.27 -12.94
CA GLN A 334 -2.46 2.42 -12.77
C GLN A 334 -3.60 3.21 -12.13
N ALA A 335 -3.30 4.04 -11.12
CA ALA A 335 -4.25 4.98 -10.55
C ALA A 335 -4.81 5.96 -11.60
N GLY A 336 -3.94 6.52 -12.45
CA GLY A 336 -4.33 7.42 -13.54
C GLY A 336 -5.18 6.73 -14.62
N LYS A 337 -4.87 5.47 -14.98
CA LYS A 337 -5.67 4.67 -15.92
C LYS A 337 -7.07 4.38 -15.38
N SER A 338 -7.19 4.05 -14.09
CA SER A 338 -8.46 3.84 -13.41
C SER A 338 -9.39 5.06 -13.55
N ASN A 339 -8.86 6.26 -13.31
CA ASN A 339 -9.59 7.51 -13.52
C ASN A 339 -9.99 7.75 -14.97
N THR A 340 -9.07 7.49 -15.91
CA THR A 340 -9.38 7.64 -17.35
C THR A 340 -10.50 6.69 -17.79
N TYR A 341 -10.49 5.45 -17.32
CA TYR A 341 -11.54 4.48 -17.64
C TYR A 341 -12.89 4.87 -17.03
N SER A 342 -12.91 5.35 -15.79
CA SER A 342 -14.15 5.78 -15.14
C SER A 342 -14.76 7.01 -15.84
N ILE A 343 -13.93 7.98 -16.27
CA ILE A 343 -14.37 9.13 -17.07
C ILE A 343 -14.99 8.68 -18.39
N ASN A 344 -14.28 7.84 -19.15
CA ASN A 344 -14.75 7.35 -20.45
C ASN A 344 -16.06 6.56 -20.33
N LEU A 345 -16.20 5.74 -19.29
CA LEU A 345 -17.41 4.99 -19.01
C LEU A 345 -18.59 5.91 -18.70
N LEU A 346 -18.38 6.94 -17.87
CA LEU A 346 -19.41 7.92 -17.54
C LEU A 346 -19.81 8.77 -18.75
N GLN A 347 -18.85 9.18 -19.58
CA GLN A 347 -19.13 9.89 -20.83
C GLN A 347 -19.98 9.02 -21.76
N HIS A 348 -19.64 7.75 -21.91
CA HIS A 348 -20.42 6.80 -22.70
C HIS A 348 -21.86 6.64 -22.18
N TRP A 349 -22.07 6.56 -20.86
CA TRP A 349 -23.43 6.52 -20.30
C TRP A 349 -24.18 7.84 -20.43
N ARG A 350 -23.49 8.99 -20.37
CA ARG A 350 -24.10 10.31 -20.59
C ARG A 350 -24.51 10.52 -22.04
N GLY A 351 -23.75 9.98 -22.99
CA GLY A 351 -24.05 10.03 -24.43
C GLY A 351 -25.11 9.02 -24.89
N SER A 352 -25.42 8.00 -24.09
CA SER A 352 -26.58 7.14 -24.37
C SER A 352 -27.89 7.94 -24.23
N ASN A 353 -29.02 7.42 -24.74
CA ASN A 353 -30.36 7.98 -24.53
C ASN A 353 -31.09 7.28 -23.35
N PRO A 354 -30.69 7.50 -22.08
CA PRO A 354 -31.31 6.83 -20.95
C PRO A 354 -32.68 7.45 -20.62
N THR A 355 -33.51 6.65 -19.95
CA THR A 355 -34.73 7.12 -19.28
C THR A 355 -34.44 8.30 -18.34
N ARG A 356 -35.43 9.15 -18.06
CA ARG A 356 -35.29 10.34 -17.19
C ARG A 356 -34.64 10.01 -15.84
N TRP A 357 -35.03 8.91 -15.21
CA TRP A 357 -34.47 8.42 -13.95
C TRP A 357 -33.00 8.03 -14.08
N ARG A 358 -32.66 7.23 -15.09
CA ARG A 358 -31.29 6.81 -15.34
C ARG A 358 -30.39 7.99 -15.71
N ARG A 359 -30.91 9.00 -16.41
CA ARG A 359 -30.20 10.26 -16.69
C ARG A 359 -29.85 11.00 -15.40
N LYS A 360 -30.79 11.16 -14.47
CA LYS A 360 -30.53 11.77 -13.15
C LYS A 360 -29.44 11.01 -12.40
N LYS A 361 -29.53 9.68 -12.37
CA LYS A 361 -28.55 8.81 -11.71
C LYS A 361 -27.16 8.92 -12.33
N VAL A 362 -27.03 8.88 -13.65
CA VAL A 362 -25.72 9.05 -14.34
C VAL A 362 -25.11 10.44 -14.09
N ARG A 363 -25.94 11.49 -13.96
CA ARG A 363 -25.46 12.84 -13.63
C ARG A 363 -24.93 12.96 -12.20
N SER A 364 -25.47 12.20 -11.24
CA SER A 364 -24.96 12.19 -9.87
C SER A 364 -23.64 11.40 -9.72
N LEU A 365 -23.30 10.57 -10.70
CA LEU A 365 -22.05 9.81 -10.67
C LEU A 365 -20.82 10.70 -10.95
N ARG A 366 -19.80 10.51 -10.12
CA ARG A 366 -18.47 11.09 -10.28
C ARG A 366 -17.48 10.04 -10.82
N PRO A 367 -16.46 10.47 -11.57
CA PRO A 367 -15.38 9.56 -11.95
C PRO A 367 -14.67 9.05 -10.70
N LEU A 368 -14.27 7.78 -10.73
CA LEU A 368 -13.46 7.16 -9.69
C LEU A 368 -12.01 7.54 -9.92
N GLY A 369 -11.39 8.14 -8.92
CA GLY A 369 -9.99 8.54 -8.96
C GLY A 369 -9.41 8.62 -7.55
N PHE A 370 -8.09 8.48 -7.48
CA PHE A 370 -7.33 8.52 -6.24
C PHE A 370 -6.83 9.94 -6.00
N TRP A 371 -7.10 10.48 -4.83
CA TRP A 371 -6.66 11.81 -4.45
C TRP A 371 -5.50 11.70 -3.48
N VAL A 372 -4.64 12.71 -3.48
CA VAL A 372 -3.53 12.85 -2.54
C VAL A 372 -3.96 13.88 -1.52
N GLY A 373 -4.62 13.41 -0.46
CA GLY A 373 -5.31 14.27 0.49
C GLY A 373 -6.29 15.27 -0.20
N PRO A 374 -6.42 16.50 0.32
CA PRO A 374 -7.22 17.55 -0.30
C PRO A 374 -6.51 18.25 -1.48
N LEU A 375 -5.27 17.85 -1.81
CA LEU A 375 -4.38 18.64 -2.66
C LEU A 375 -4.70 18.46 -4.14
N PHE A 376 -4.60 17.23 -4.65
CA PHE A 376 -4.80 16.96 -6.07
C PHE A 376 -5.25 15.53 -6.36
N LEU A 377 -5.89 15.37 -7.52
CA LEU A 377 -6.26 14.08 -8.09
C LEU A 377 -5.07 13.51 -8.87
N ILE A 378 -4.73 12.24 -8.64
CA ILE A 378 -3.70 11.53 -9.40
C ILE A 378 -4.18 11.39 -10.86
N LYS A 379 -3.46 12.05 -11.77
CA LYS A 379 -3.64 11.99 -13.22
C LYS A 379 -2.43 11.32 -13.85
N ARG A 380 -2.55 10.96 -15.14
CA ARG A 380 -1.41 10.45 -15.93
C ARG A 380 -0.22 11.43 -15.95
N GLN A 381 -0.50 12.74 -15.95
CA GLN A 381 0.49 13.82 -15.91
C GLN A 381 1.18 13.96 -14.53
N THR A 382 0.57 13.46 -13.46
CA THR A 382 1.16 13.58 -12.11
C THR A 382 2.51 12.87 -12.04
N LEU A 383 2.67 11.73 -12.73
CA LEU A 383 3.94 11.01 -12.76
C LEU A 383 5.06 11.84 -13.39
N SER A 384 4.82 12.44 -14.56
CA SER A 384 5.84 13.24 -15.25
C SER A 384 6.24 14.47 -14.43
N ILE A 385 5.26 15.13 -13.79
CA ILE A 385 5.54 16.25 -12.90
C ILE A 385 6.40 15.80 -11.73
N LEU A 386 6.02 14.70 -11.06
CA LEU A 386 6.74 14.20 -9.90
C LEU A 386 8.20 13.83 -10.23
N VAL A 387 8.40 13.08 -11.32
CA VAL A 387 9.75 12.67 -11.77
C VAL A 387 10.61 13.89 -12.10
N ASN A 388 10.06 14.88 -12.81
CA ASN A 388 10.80 16.10 -13.11
C ASN A 388 11.21 16.84 -11.83
N VAL A 389 10.29 16.99 -10.88
CA VAL A 389 10.60 17.68 -9.61
C VAL A 389 11.65 16.92 -8.81
N ILE A 390 11.61 15.58 -8.76
CA ILE A 390 12.66 14.77 -8.09
C ILE A 390 14.01 15.03 -8.76
N LEU A 391 14.09 14.93 -10.08
CA LEU A 391 15.32 15.15 -10.84
C LEU A 391 15.85 16.57 -10.64
N ASP A 392 15.00 17.59 -10.73
CA ASP A 392 15.39 18.99 -10.56
C ASP A 392 15.89 19.27 -9.12
N CYS A 393 15.19 18.76 -8.10
CA CYS A 393 15.61 18.90 -6.69
C CYS A 393 16.92 18.16 -6.42
N THR A 394 17.10 16.95 -6.97
CA THR A 394 18.35 16.20 -6.83
C THR A 394 19.49 16.90 -7.57
N ALA A 395 19.29 17.37 -8.79
CA ALA A 395 20.30 18.11 -9.55
C ALA A 395 20.72 19.40 -8.82
N ASN A 396 19.76 20.19 -8.36
CA ASN A 396 20.02 21.43 -7.63
C ASN A 396 20.74 21.17 -6.30
N SER A 397 20.35 20.13 -5.56
CA SER A 397 21.03 19.79 -4.30
C SER A 397 22.48 19.33 -4.53
N VAL A 398 22.76 18.64 -5.63
CA VAL A 398 24.12 18.23 -6.00
C VAL A 398 24.98 19.42 -6.45
N LEU A 399 24.40 20.39 -7.16
CA LEU A 399 25.13 21.58 -7.67
C LEU A 399 25.45 22.62 -6.59
N LEU A 400 24.60 22.76 -5.57
CA LEU A 400 24.78 23.75 -4.50
C LEU A 400 25.74 23.32 -3.38
N SER A 401 26.09 22.03 -3.33
CA SER A 401 27.02 21.43 -2.36
C SER A 401 28.39 21.19 -2.96
#